data_AF-A0A812NKW7-F1
#
_entry.id   AF-A0A812NKW7-F1
#
_cell.length_a   1.000
_cell.length_b   1.000
_cell.length_c   1.000
_cell.angle_alpha   90.00
_cell.angle_beta   90.00
_cell.angle_gamma   90.00
#
_symmetry.space_group_name_H-M   'P 1'
#
loop_
_entity.id
_entity.type
_entity.pdbx_description
1 polymer ?
#
loop_
_entity_poly.entity_id
_entity_poly.type
_entity_poly.pdbx_seq_one_letter_code
_entity_poly.pdbx_strand_id
1 'polypeptide(L)'
;MAVSVEVALLSGRSAHLRCEPGSSVEQLQLAAERELGVCVEHLITAEGALLRAEDSVVWEEGARLTARVRAPRLLGGQTAFALVKSDGSMVTWGLGQVKSLQATLRAFAAILSDGSVMTWGGASDGGISQHVQQYLHDVRSIQEVEQIQASEAAFAAIKKDGSVVTWGRHDFGGISFPVRHQLQGEPGVRHIQASGRAFAALRKDGSVVTWGVKHFGGDSSAVKEQLHDVEQIQDPVCGGPLESLENPTPLPPNPKPKTQILNPKP
;
A
#
# COMPACT_ATOMS: atom_id res chain seq x y z
N MET A 1 5.91 -47.75 -25.11
CA MET A 1 4.57 -47.13 -25.18
C MET A 1 4.42 -46.29 -23.94
N ALA A 2 4.02 -45.02 -24.08
CA ALA A 2 3.78 -44.16 -22.93
C ALA A 2 2.63 -44.73 -22.08
N VAL A 3 2.79 -44.66 -20.77
CA VAL A 3 1.78 -45.09 -19.80
C VAL A 3 1.15 -43.89 -19.11
N SER A 4 -0.12 -44.00 -18.72
CA SER A 4 -0.82 -42.97 -17.95
C SER A 4 -0.70 -43.23 -16.44
N VAL A 5 -0.23 -42.23 -15.68
CA VAL A 5 -0.14 -42.28 -14.22
C VAL A 5 -1.04 -41.19 -13.62
N GLU A 6 -1.86 -41.55 -12.65
CA GLU A 6 -2.68 -40.60 -11.90
C GLU A 6 -1.92 -40.16 -10.64
N VAL A 7 -1.71 -38.84 -10.49
CA VAL A 7 -1.13 -38.24 -9.29
C VAL A 7 -2.18 -37.41 -8.57
N ALA A 8 -2.52 -37.80 -7.35
CA ALA A 8 -3.56 -37.18 -6.54
C ALA A 8 -2.99 -36.51 -5.28
N LEU A 9 -3.58 -35.38 -4.90
CA LEU A 9 -3.38 -34.73 -3.61
C LEU A 9 -4.38 -35.29 -2.60
N LEU A 10 -4.02 -35.27 -1.32
CA LEU A 10 -4.95 -35.60 -0.22
C LEU A 10 -6.19 -34.68 -0.17
N SER A 11 -6.13 -33.52 -0.82
CA SER A 11 -7.28 -32.62 -1.01
C SER A 11 -8.31 -33.12 -2.03
N GLY A 12 -8.04 -34.23 -2.73
CA GLY A 12 -8.90 -34.80 -3.76
C GLY A 12 -8.66 -34.26 -5.18
N ARG A 13 -7.75 -33.30 -5.36
CA ARG A 13 -7.33 -32.83 -6.69
C ARG A 13 -6.33 -33.82 -7.31
N SER A 14 -6.57 -34.27 -8.54
CA SER A 14 -5.65 -35.15 -9.26
C SER A 14 -5.28 -34.63 -10.65
N ALA A 15 -4.14 -35.11 -11.16
CA ALA A 15 -3.64 -34.86 -12.50
C ALA A 15 -3.30 -36.19 -13.17
N HIS A 16 -3.58 -36.29 -14.47
CA HIS A 16 -3.23 -37.47 -15.28
C HIS A 16 -2.00 -37.13 -16.11
N LEU A 17 -0.89 -37.79 -15.80
CA LEU A 17 0.42 -37.55 -16.41
C LEU A 17 0.74 -38.69 -17.38
N ARG A 18 1.27 -38.35 -18.56
CA ARG A 18 1.80 -39.35 -19.49
C ARG A 18 3.30 -39.52 -19.24
N CYS A 19 3.72 -40.77 -19.05
CA CYS A 19 5.10 -41.13 -18.73
C CYS A 19 5.65 -42.06 -19.80
N GLU A 20 6.85 -41.79 -20.28
CA GLU A 20 7.52 -42.73 -21.17
C GLU A 20 8.18 -43.86 -20.35
N PRO A 21 8.37 -45.06 -20.93
CA PRO A 21 9.10 -46.13 -20.26
C PRO A 21 10.52 -45.67 -19.91
N GLY A 22 10.84 -45.64 -18.61
CA GLY A 22 12.14 -45.17 -18.10
C GLY A 22 12.18 -43.69 -17.68
N SER A 23 11.05 -42.97 -17.69
CA SER A 23 10.98 -41.65 -17.06
C SER A 23 11.35 -41.73 -15.58
N SER A 24 12.24 -40.84 -15.13
CA SER A 24 12.65 -40.80 -13.72
C SER A 24 11.52 -40.27 -12.82
N VAL A 25 11.61 -40.59 -11.53
CA VAL A 25 10.69 -40.06 -10.51
C VAL A 25 10.71 -38.53 -10.51
N GLU A 26 11.87 -37.90 -10.73
CA GLU A 26 12.00 -36.43 -10.81
C GLU A 26 11.22 -35.82 -11.98
N GLN A 27 11.27 -36.46 -13.16
CA GLN A 27 10.51 -35.99 -14.33
C GLN A 27 9.01 -36.04 -14.06
N LEU A 28 8.55 -37.11 -13.39
CA LEU A 28 7.16 -37.26 -13.00
C LEU A 28 6.74 -36.22 -11.95
N GLN A 29 7.60 -36.00 -10.97
CA GLN A 29 7.39 -35.00 -9.92
C GLN A 29 7.26 -33.60 -10.52
N LEU A 30 8.16 -33.19 -11.41
CA LEU A 30 8.12 -31.89 -12.08
C LEU A 30 6.85 -31.73 -12.94
N ALA A 31 6.43 -32.80 -13.63
CA ALA A 31 5.19 -32.79 -14.41
C ALA A 31 3.96 -32.64 -13.50
N ALA A 32 3.94 -33.32 -12.35
CA ALA A 32 2.90 -33.19 -11.34
C ALA A 32 2.85 -31.76 -10.77
N GLU A 33 4.00 -31.15 -10.48
CA GLU A 33 4.08 -29.77 -9.98
C GLU A 33 3.47 -28.77 -10.96
N ARG A 34 3.75 -28.94 -12.26
CA ARG A 34 3.24 -28.07 -13.32
C ARG A 34 1.73 -28.16 -13.47
N GLU A 35 1.15 -29.36 -13.41
CA GLU A 35 -0.29 -29.57 -13.59
C GLU A 35 -1.09 -29.24 -12.31
N LEU A 36 -0.54 -29.54 -11.14
CA LEU A 36 -1.20 -29.30 -9.85
C LEU A 36 -0.97 -27.88 -9.31
N GLY A 37 0.05 -27.17 -9.79
CA GLY A 37 0.40 -25.82 -9.33
C GLY A 37 0.85 -25.79 -7.87
N VAL A 38 1.49 -26.86 -7.40
CA VAL A 38 2.02 -27.01 -6.04
C VAL A 38 3.42 -27.61 -6.12
N CYS A 39 4.28 -27.29 -5.15
CA CYS A 39 5.55 -28.00 -4.97
C CYS A 39 5.28 -29.37 -4.35
N VAL A 40 5.57 -30.41 -5.11
CA VAL A 40 5.48 -31.80 -4.66
C VAL A 40 6.79 -32.11 -3.95
N GLU A 41 6.72 -32.52 -2.69
CA GLU A 41 7.89 -32.92 -1.90
C GLU A 41 8.26 -34.37 -2.19
N HIS A 42 7.26 -35.25 -2.22
CA HIS A 42 7.43 -36.67 -2.48
C HIS A 42 6.22 -37.27 -3.21
N LEU A 43 6.47 -38.30 -3.99
CA LEU A 43 5.43 -39.17 -4.55
C LEU A 43 5.37 -40.46 -3.73
N ILE A 44 4.16 -40.92 -3.42
CA ILE A 44 3.89 -42.12 -2.62
C ILE A 44 3.03 -43.06 -3.44
N THR A 45 3.38 -44.33 -3.52
CA THR A 45 2.57 -45.34 -4.23
C THR A 45 1.29 -45.68 -3.47
N ALA A 46 0.36 -46.39 -4.11
CA ALA A 46 -0.88 -46.85 -3.47
C ALA A 46 -0.61 -47.76 -2.26
N GLU A 47 0.52 -48.47 -2.24
CA GLU A 47 0.98 -49.35 -1.16
C GLU A 47 1.64 -48.57 -0.01
N GLY A 48 1.78 -47.25 -0.14
CA GLY A 48 2.41 -46.39 0.86
C GLY A 48 3.93 -46.29 0.74
N ALA A 49 4.53 -46.79 -0.35
CA ALA A 49 5.97 -46.68 -0.57
C ALA A 49 6.36 -45.26 -1.04
N LEU A 50 7.36 -44.68 -0.40
CA LEU A 50 7.92 -43.38 -0.77
C LEU A 50 8.87 -43.54 -1.95
N LEU A 51 8.57 -42.87 -3.07
CA LEU A 51 9.45 -42.85 -4.25
C LEU A 51 10.52 -41.78 -4.08
N ARG A 52 11.79 -42.18 -4.17
CA ARG A 52 12.96 -41.29 -4.17
C ARG A 52 13.40 -41.00 -5.60
N ALA A 53 14.09 -39.88 -5.80
CA ALA A 53 14.63 -39.47 -7.10
C ALA A 53 15.55 -40.54 -7.74
N GLU A 54 16.25 -41.30 -6.90
CA GLU A 54 17.22 -42.33 -7.27
C GLU A 54 16.56 -43.67 -7.62
N ASP A 55 15.27 -43.84 -7.32
CA ASP A 55 14.58 -45.11 -7.51
C ASP A 55 14.33 -45.35 -9.01
N SER A 56 14.76 -46.51 -9.49
CA SER A 56 14.38 -46.99 -10.81
C SER A 56 13.00 -47.62 -10.73
N VAL A 57 11.99 -46.88 -11.18
CA VAL A 57 10.58 -47.30 -11.12
C VAL A 57 10.12 -47.68 -12.53
N VAL A 58 9.50 -48.86 -12.65
CA VAL A 58 8.77 -49.25 -13.86
C VAL A 58 7.32 -48.81 -13.67
N TRP A 59 6.86 -47.87 -14.49
CA TRP A 59 5.51 -47.32 -14.42
C TRP A 59 4.51 -48.24 -15.10
N GLU A 60 3.39 -48.51 -14.42
CA GLU A 60 2.27 -49.30 -14.95
C GLU A 60 1.12 -48.38 -15.39
N GLU A 61 0.35 -48.84 -16.38
CA GLU A 61 -0.83 -48.11 -16.87
C GLU A 61 -1.88 -48.00 -15.77
N GLY A 62 -2.32 -46.78 -15.46
CA GLY A 62 -3.28 -46.50 -14.41
C GLY A 62 -2.70 -46.51 -12.99
N ALA A 63 -1.37 -46.52 -12.84
CA ALA A 63 -0.73 -46.41 -11.54
C ALA A 63 -1.22 -45.15 -10.79
N ARG A 64 -1.50 -45.31 -9.50
CA ARG A 64 -1.99 -44.23 -8.62
C ARG A 64 -0.93 -43.83 -7.62
N LEU A 65 -0.57 -42.56 -7.66
CA LEU A 65 0.38 -41.96 -6.73
C LEU A 65 -0.30 -40.86 -5.92
N THR A 66 0.07 -40.79 -4.64
CA THR A 66 -0.28 -39.67 -3.77
C THR A 66 0.88 -38.71 -3.71
N ALA A 67 0.67 -37.46 -4.14
CA ALA A 67 1.66 -36.40 -4.02
C ALA A 67 1.56 -35.73 -2.65
N ARG A 68 2.66 -35.77 -1.90
CA ARG A 68 2.82 -35.01 -0.67
C ARG A 68 3.29 -33.61 -1.00
N VAL A 69 2.49 -32.61 -0.67
CA VAL A 69 2.83 -31.19 -0.90
C VAL A 69 3.86 -30.73 0.12
N ARG A 70 4.85 -29.94 -0.32
CA ARG A 70 5.81 -29.30 0.57
C ARG A 70 5.09 -28.37 1.53
N ALA A 71 5.28 -28.61 2.83
CA ALA A 71 4.73 -27.72 3.85
C ALA A 71 5.33 -26.32 3.72
N PRO A 72 4.53 -25.26 3.94
CA PRO A 72 5.05 -23.90 3.95
C PRO A 72 6.15 -23.76 5.01
N ARG A 73 7.24 -23.07 4.67
CA ARG A 73 8.39 -22.89 5.56
C ARG A 73 8.52 -21.43 5.98
N LEU A 74 8.56 -21.19 7.29
CA LEU A 74 8.89 -19.90 7.87
C LEU A 74 10.39 -19.84 8.16
N LEU A 75 11.07 -18.88 7.57
CA LEU A 75 12.48 -18.57 7.79
C LEU A 75 12.56 -17.26 8.58
N GLY A 76 13.27 -17.26 9.69
CA GLY A 76 13.51 -16.07 10.51
C GLY A 76 14.97 -15.65 10.46
N GLY A 77 15.22 -14.38 10.17
CA GLY A 77 16.48 -13.68 10.40
C GLY A 77 16.34 -12.69 11.55
N GLN A 78 17.44 -12.03 11.95
CA GLN A 78 17.41 -11.03 13.02
C GLN A 78 16.50 -9.83 12.70
N THR A 79 16.25 -9.55 11.43
CA THR A 79 15.55 -8.35 10.97
C THR A 79 14.37 -8.63 10.04
N ALA A 80 14.16 -9.88 9.62
CA ALA A 80 13.14 -10.21 8.62
C ALA A 80 12.65 -11.64 8.76
N PHE A 81 11.47 -11.89 8.22
CA PHE A 81 10.88 -13.21 8.06
C PHE A 81 10.56 -13.44 6.58
N ALA A 82 10.70 -14.69 6.15
CA ALA A 82 10.28 -15.14 4.83
C ALA A 82 9.40 -16.39 4.97
N LEU A 83 8.24 -16.38 4.33
CA LEU A 83 7.39 -17.55 4.14
C LEU A 83 7.56 -18.06 2.73
N VAL A 84 8.08 -19.27 2.58
CA VAL A 84 8.00 -20.02 1.31
C VAL A 84 6.70 -20.80 1.35
N LYS A 85 5.77 -20.48 0.45
CA LYS A 85 4.48 -21.16 0.32
C LYS A 85 4.65 -22.54 -0.32
N SER A 86 3.60 -23.34 -0.21
CA SER A 86 3.52 -24.68 -0.83
C SER A 86 3.52 -24.65 -2.36
N ASP A 87 3.26 -23.51 -3.00
CA ASP A 87 3.30 -23.31 -4.46
C ASP A 87 4.68 -22.83 -4.97
N GLY A 88 5.67 -22.74 -4.07
CA GLY A 88 7.01 -22.25 -4.40
C GLY A 88 7.14 -20.72 -4.42
N SER A 89 6.04 -19.97 -4.33
CA SER A 89 6.09 -18.52 -4.17
C SER A 89 6.59 -18.15 -2.77
N MET A 90 7.19 -16.96 -2.64
CA MET A 90 7.67 -16.44 -1.35
C MET A 90 7.00 -15.12 -0.98
N VAL A 91 6.76 -14.94 0.31
CA VAL A 91 6.32 -13.68 0.91
C VAL A 91 7.35 -13.29 1.96
N THR A 92 7.90 -12.08 1.87
CA THR A 92 8.84 -11.55 2.86
C THR A 92 8.21 -10.39 3.62
N TRP A 93 8.50 -10.30 4.92
CA TRP A 93 8.10 -9.16 5.76
C TRP A 93 9.19 -8.84 6.77
N GLY A 94 9.28 -7.56 7.15
CA GLY A 94 10.38 -7.03 7.98
C GLY A 94 11.50 -6.35 7.19
N LEU A 95 11.35 -6.15 5.87
CA LEU A 95 12.25 -5.28 5.12
C LEU A 95 11.94 -3.81 5.42
N GLY A 96 12.57 -3.27 6.46
CA GLY A 96 12.68 -1.83 6.68
C GLY A 96 12.19 -1.38 8.04
N GLN A 97 12.98 -0.53 8.70
CA GLN A 97 12.47 0.21 9.84
C GLN A 97 11.34 1.13 9.37
N VAL A 98 10.21 1.11 10.08
CA VAL A 98 9.08 1.98 9.78
C VAL A 98 9.45 3.41 10.16
N LYS A 99 9.47 4.31 9.17
CA LYS A 99 9.73 5.74 9.39
C LYS A 99 8.49 6.47 9.91
N SER A 100 7.32 6.12 9.40
CA SER A 100 6.05 6.76 9.74
C SER A 100 4.89 5.80 9.51
N LEU A 101 3.86 5.91 10.34
CA LEU A 101 2.64 5.11 10.29
C LEU A 101 1.43 6.04 10.37
N GLN A 102 0.44 5.79 9.52
CA GLN A 102 -0.85 6.50 9.51
C GLN A 102 -1.99 5.49 9.44
N ALA A 103 -3.14 5.86 10.01
CA ALA A 103 -4.32 5.00 10.07
C ALA A 103 -5.58 5.77 9.64
N THR A 104 -6.43 5.12 8.87
CA THR A 104 -7.83 5.49 8.66
C THR A 104 -8.70 4.71 9.65
N LEU A 105 -10.03 4.84 9.56
CA LEU A 105 -10.96 4.09 10.42
C LEU A 105 -10.81 2.57 10.30
N ARG A 106 -10.38 2.07 9.13
CA ARG A 106 -10.35 0.64 8.82
C ARG A 106 -9.10 0.15 8.10
N ALA A 107 -8.14 1.03 7.82
CA ALA A 107 -6.90 0.68 7.11
C ALA A 107 -5.68 1.41 7.69
N PHE A 108 -4.50 0.92 7.34
CA PHE A 108 -3.20 1.44 7.78
C PHE A 108 -2.28 1.65 6.59
N ALA A 109 -1.38 2.63 6.70
CA ALA A 109 -0.32 2.91 5.75
C ALA A 109 1.00 3.18 6.51
N ALA A 110 2.08 2.51 6.11
CA ALA A 110 3.42 2.69 6.66
C ALA A 110 4.41 3.13 5.58
N ILE A 111 5.28 4.08 5.92
CA ILE A 111 6.48 4.42 5.14
C ILE A 111 7.64 3.59 5.68
N LEU A 112 8.28 2.83 4.81
CA LEU A 112 9.47 2.04 5.12
C LEU A 112 10.74 2.88 4.97
N SER A 113 11.84 2.43 5.57
CA SER A 113 13.11 3.16 5.57
C SER A 113 13.68 3.41 4.17
N ASP A 114 13.35 2.53 3.22
CA ASP A 114 13.70 2.66 1.80
C ASP A 114 12.81 3.64 1.01
N GLY A 115 11.83 4.25 1.67
CA GLY A 115 10.89 5.20 1.07
C GLY A 115 9.69 4.56 0.38
N SER A 116 9.54 3.24 0.45
CA SER A 116 8.36 2.52 -0.05
C SER A 116 7.18 2.62 0.92
N VAL A 117 5.96 2.46 0.38
CA VAL A 117 4.71 2.55 1.13
C VAL A 117 4.00 1.20 1.15
N MET A 118 3.68 0.74 2.36
CA MET A 118 2.92 -0.49 2.58
C MET A 118 1.55 -0.15 3.17
N THR A 119 0.48 -0.65 2.57
CA THR A 119 -0.89 -0.48 3.09
C THR A 119 -1.54 -1.84 3.39
N TRP A 120 -2.38 -1.88 4.43
CA TRP A 120 -3.17 -3.06 4.80
C TRP A 120 -4.49 -2.65 5.46
N GLY A 121 -5.48 -3.56 5.46
CA GLY A 121 -6.80 -3.35 6.08
C GLY A 121 -7.94 -3.22 5.06
N GLY A 122 -8.99 -2.48 5.43
CA GLY A 122 -10.22 -2.32 4.67
C GLY A 122 -9.96 -1.82 3.24
N ALA A 123 -10.36 -2.64 2.27
CA ALA A 123 -10.14 -2.38 0.85
C ALA A 123 -10.72 -1.04 0.37
N SER A 124 -11.94 -0.74 0.80
CA SER A 124 -12.67 0.49 0.50
C SER A 124 -12.03 1.74 1.09
N ASP A 125 -11.17 1.58 2.10
CA ASP A 125 -10.62 2.66 2.92
C ASP A 125 -9.10 2.81 2.73
N GLY A 126 -8.58 2.27 1.62
CA GLY A 126 -7.18 2.41 1.21
C GLY A 126 -6.25 1.25 1.56
N GLY A 127 -6.79 0.13 2.08
CA GLY A 127 -6.02 -1.03 2.55
C GLY A 127 -5.50 -2.01 1.48
N ILE A 128 -5.75 -1.80 0.18
CA ILE A 128 -5.24 -2.70 -0.87
C ILE A 128 -3.91 -2.20 -1.44
N SER A 129 -2.82 -2.90 -1.11
CA SER A 129 -1.48 -2.65 -1.64
C SER A 129 -1.34 -2.90 -3.15
N GLN A 130 -2.09 -3.85 -3.71
CA GLN A 130 -1.98 -4.30 -5.11
C GLN A 130 -2.67 -3.36 -6.12
N HIS A 131 -3.76 -2.68 -5.75
CA HIS A 131 -4.44 -1.70 -6.61
C HIS A 131 -3.76 -0.32 -6.57
N VAL A 132 -3.16 0.04 -5.42
CA VAL A 132 -2.31 1.22 -5.32
C VAL A 132 -1.16 1.08 -6.33
N GLN A 133 -0.51 -0.08 -6.44
CA GLN A 133 0.49 -0.39 -7.49
C GLN A 133 0.02 -0.20 -8.95
N GLN A 134 -1.29 -0.28 -9.22
CA GLN A 134 -1.84 -0.16 -10.58
C GLN A 134 -2.19 1.29 -10.97
N TYR A 135 -2.61 2.14 -10.02
CA TYR A 135 -2.63 3.60 -10.23
C TYR A 135 -1.21 4.21 -10.25
N LEU A 136 -0.21 3.38 -9.99
CA LEU A 136 1.23 3.66 -10.02
C LEU A 136 1.92 3.07 -11.26
N HIS A 137 1.23 3.03 -12.41
CA HIS A 137 1.79 2.57 -13.69
C HIS A 137 3.00 3.36 -14.22
N ASP A 138 3.49 4.39 -13.49
CA ASP A 138 4.89 4.82 -13.56
C ASP A 138 5.73 4.05 -12.52
N VAL A 139 6.03 2.81 -12.89
CA VAL A 139 6.71 1.77 -12.12
C VAL A 139 8.16 2.18 -11.82
N ARG A 140 8.36 2.94 -10.73
CA ARG A 140 9.58 3.15 -9.90
C ARG A 140 9.42 4.27 -8.86
N SER A 141 8.31 5.03 -8.89
CA SER A 141 8.16 6.34 -8.24
C SER A 141 7.48 6.34 -6.85
N ILE A 142 7.49 5.22 -6.12
CA ILE A 142 7.40 5.27 -4.64
C ILE A 142 8.69 4.73 -4.04
N GLN A 143 9.82 5.10 -4.62
CA GLN A 143 10.92 5.48 -3.76
C GLN A 143 10.67 6.94 -3.39
N GLU A 144 11.16 7.35 -2.23
CA GLU A 144 11.22 8.77 -1.86
C GLU A 144 9.91 9.43 -1.38
N VAL A 145 8.98 8.72 -0.72
CA VAL A 145 7.89 9.39 0.02
C VAL A 145 8.42 10.03 1.30
N GLU A 146 8.11 11.31 1.49
CA GLU A 146 8.52 12.07 2.67
C GLU A 146 7.44 12.11 3.75
N GLN A 147 6.18 12.23 3.35
CA GLN A 147 5.05 12.38 4.28
C GLN A 147 3.83 11.62 3.77
N ILE A 148 3.09 10.98 4.68
CA ILE A 148 1.74 10.46 4.45
C ILE A 148 0.79 11.10 5.46
N GLN A 149 -0.42 11.40 5.03
CA GLN A 149 -1.55 11.75 5.89
C GLN A 149 -2.77 10.90 5.56
N ALA A 150 -3.63 10.70 6.56
CA ALA A 150 -4.87 9.95 6.44
C ALA A 150 -6.09 10.82 6.82
N SER A 151 -7.14 10.74 6.02
CA SER A 151 -8.50 11.14 6.42
C SER A 151 -9.26 9.94 7.00
N GLU A 152 -10.58 10.03 7.22
CA GLU A 152 -11.35 8.90 7.78
C GLU A 152 -11.29 7.62 6.91
N ALA A 153 -11.12 7.75 5.59
CA ALA A 153 -11.12 6.62 4.65
C ALA A 153 -10.26 6.82 3.39
N ALA A 154 -9.33 7.78 3.40
CA ALA A 154 -8.41 8.01 2.29
C ALA A 154 -7.02 8.44 2.78
N PHE A 155 -6.05 8.39 1.87
CA PHE A 155 -4.66 8.76 2.13
C PHE A 155 -4.14 9.72 1.06
N ALA A 156 -3.18 10.54 1.47
CA ALA A 156 -2.39 11.40 0.59
C ALA A 156 -0.90 11.31 0.97
N ALA A 157 -0.02 11.21 -0.02
CA ALA A 157 1.42 11.10 0.16
C ALA A 157 2.17 12.16 -0.67
N ILE A 158 3.19 12.77 -0.06
CA ILE A 158 4.14 13.68 -0.71
C ILE A 158 5.38 12.89 -1.09
N LYS A 159 5.80 12.99 -2.35
CA LYS A 159 7.09 12.48 -2.83
C LYS A 159 8.19 13.54 -2.68
N LYS A 160 9.46 13.14 -2.69
CA LYS A 160 10.62 14.05 -2.63
C LYS A 160 10.64 15.09 -3.75
N ASP A 161 10.09 14.77 -4.92
CA ASP A 161 9.93 15.73 -6.02
C ASP A 161 8.84 16.79 -5.76
N GLY A 162 8.14 16.71 -4.62
CA GLY A 162 7.06 17.61 -4.23
C GLY A 162 5.71 17.28 -4.87
N SER A 163 5.60 16.18 -5.63
CA SER A 163 4.33 15.73 -6.19
C SER A 163 3.50 14.94 -5.17
N VAL A 164 2.17 14.97 -5.33
CA VAL A 164 1.24 14.28 -4.42
C VAL A 164 0.54 13.11 -5.11
N VAL A 165 0.40 12.02 -4.37
CA VAL A 165 -0.41 10.85 -4.74
C VAL A 165 -1.51 10.66 -3.71
N THR A 166 -2.73 10.41 -4.17
CA THR A 166 -3.91 10.15 -3.31
C THR A 166 -4.54 8.81 -3.64
N TRP A 167 -5.05 8.10 -2.63
CA TRP A 167 -5.79 6.86 -2.81
C TRP A 167 -6.81 6.64 -1.68
N GLY A 168 -7.67 5.64 -1.84
CA GLY A 168 -8.78 5.36 -0.92
C GLY A 168 -10.12 5.90 -1.43
N ARG A 169 -11.07 6.13 -0.54
CA ARG A 169 -12.45 6.44 -0.94
C ARG A 169 -12.59 7.84 -1.53
N HIS A 170 -13.28 7.93 -2.67
CA HIS A 170 -13.55 9.21 -3.35
C HIS A 170 -14.24 10.24 -2.43
N ASP A 171 -15.27 9.82 -1.71
CA ASP A 171 -16.08 10.70 -0.83
C ASP A 171 -15.31 11.23 0.39
N PHE A 172 -14.04 10.84 0.55
CA PHE A 172 -13.15 11.19 1.66
C PHE A 172 -11.85 11.86 1.18
N GLY A 173 -11.80 12.28 -0.09
CA GLY A 173 -10.64 12.95 -0.67
C GLY A 173 -9.60 12.01 -1.30
N GLY A 174 -9.93 10.73 -1.50
CA GLY A 174 -9.04 9.75 -2.15
C GLY A 174 -8.76 10.03 -3.63
N ILE A 175 -9.49 10.96 -4.26
CA ILE A 175 -9.29 11.38 -5.65
C ILE A 175 -8.97 12.88 -5.68
N SER A 176 -7.80 13.21 -6.21
CA SER A 176 -7.30 14.58 -6.38
C SER A 176 -7.36 15.07 -7.85
N PHE A 177 -8.02 14.33 -8.75
CA PHE A 177 -8.09 14.65 -10.18
C PHE A 177 -8.42 16.13 -10.51
N PRO A 178 -9.40 16.78 -9.84
CA PRO A 178 -9.73 18.18 -10.12
C PRO A 178 -8.58 19.18 -9.85
N VAL A 179 -7.70 18.86 -8.89
CA VAL A 179 -6.58 19.72 -8.46
C VAL A 179 -5.21 19.15 -8.83
N ARG A 180 -5.17 18.06 -9.60
CA ARG A 180 -3.93 17.32 -9.93
C ARG A 180 -2.84 18.22 -10.51
N HIS A 181 -3.21 19.18 -11.35
CA HIS A 181 -2.27 20.15 -11.95
C HIS A 181 -1.60 21.10 -10.93
N GLN A 182 -2.20 21.31 -9.75
CA GLN A 182 -1.63 22.12 -8.67
C GLN A 182 -0.81 21.28 -7.70
N LEU A 183 -0.99 19.96 -7.75
CA LEU A 183 -0.31 18.97 -6.91
C LEU A 183 0.83 18.24 -7.66
N GLN A 184 1.03 18.55 -8.94
CA GLN A 184 2.06 18.00 -9.81
C GLN A 184 2.75 19.17 -10.52
N GLY A 185 3.99 19.48 -10.13
CA GLY A 185 4.80 20.54 -10.73
C GLY A 185 5.42 21.49 -9.72
N GLU A 186 6.19 22.47 -10.22
CA GLU A 186 6.86 23.48 -9.41
C GLU A 186 6.00 24.74 -9.25
N PRO A 187 5.99 25.39 -8.07
CA PRO A 187 6.57 24.94 -6.81
C PRO A 187 5.82 23.71 -6.24
N GLY A 188 6.59 22.71 -5.83
CA GLY A 188 6.08 21.46 -5.27
C GLY A 188 5.41 21.63 -3.90
N VAL A 189 4.76 20.57 -3.41
CA VAL A 189 4.13 20.51 -2.09
C VAL A 189 5.17 20.17 -1.03
N ARG A 190 5.12 20.86 0.13
CA ARG A 190 6.01 20.62 1.28
C ARG A 190 5.30 20.02 2.49
N HIS A 191 3.98 20.19 2.59
CA HIS A 191 3.21 19.66 3.70
C HIS A 191 1.78 19.35 3.29
N ILE A 192 1.21 18.29 3.83
CA ILE A 192 -0.22 17.95 3.71
C ILE A 192 -0.79 17.83 5.10
N GLN A 193 -2.02 18.30 5.26
CA GLN A 193 -2.86 18.07 6.42
C GLN A 193 -4.18 17.46 5.96
N ALA A 194 -4.65 16.43 6.65
CA ALA A 194 -5.96 15.86 6.44
C ALA A 194 -6.98 16.47 7.41
N SER A 195 -8.24 16.50 6.99
CA SER A 195 -9.42 16.62 7.85
C SER A 195 -10.24 15.33 7.78
N GLY A 196 -11.41 15.28 8.43
CA GLY A 196 -12.29 14.10 8.38
C GLY A 196 -12.57 13.56 6.97
N ARG A 197 -12.83 14.45 5.98
CA ARG A 197 -13.15 14.05 4.59
C ARG A 197 -12.51 14.93 3.50
N ALA A 198 -11.50 15.70 3.86
CA ALA A 198 -10.80 16.58 2.93
C ALA A 198 -9.31 16.64 3.26
N PHE A 199 -8.56 17.29 2.39
CA PHE A 199 -7.13 17.53 2.56
C PHE A 199 -6.76 18.95 2.14
N ALA A 200 -5.69 19.45 2.73
CA ALA A 200 -5.06 20.70 2.37
C ALA A 200 -3.55 20.47 2.18
N ALA A 201 -3.02 20.91 1.04
CA ALA A 201 -1.61 20.88 0.70
C ALA A 201 -1.02 22.29 0.76
N LEU A 202 0.08 22.43 1.47
CA LEU A 202 0.90 23.63 1.50
C LEU A 202 2.04 23.49 0.49
N ARG A 203 2.09 24.41 -0.46
CA ARG A 203 3.13 24.47 -1.49
C ARG A 203 4.35 25.24 -0.99
N LYS A 204 5.49 25.02 -1.65
CA LYS A 204 6.78 25.66 -1.31
C LYS A 204 6.75 27.19 -1.50
N ASP A 205 5.82 27.72 -2.30
CA ASP A 205 5.57 29.17 -2.46
C ASP A 205 4.63 29.77 -1.40
N GLY A 206 4.22 28.99 -0.40
CA GLY A 206 3.29 29.45 0.64
C GLY A 206 1.81 29.43 0.21
N SER A 207 1.49 28.99 -1.01
CA SER A 207 0.10 28.83 -1.46
C SER A 207 -0.51 27.52 -0.95
N VAL A 208 -1.84 27.53 -0.77
CA VAL A 208 -2.60 26.38 -0.25
C VAL A 208 -3.57 25.84 -1.30
N VAL A 209 -3.58 24.52 -1.46
CA VAL A 209 -4.49 23.78 -2.35
C VAL A 209 -5.33 22.84 -1.51
N THR A 210 -6.65 22.90 -1.63
CA THR A 210 -7.58 22.00 -0.91
C THR A 210 -8.33 21.09 -1.87
N TRP A 211 -8.67 19.88 -1.42
CA TRP A 211 -9.56 18.98 -2.15
C TRP A 211 -10.35 18.07 -1.20
N GLY A 212 -11.37 17.39 -1.74
CA GLY A 212 -12.30 16.56 -0.97
C GLY A 212 -13.62 17.27 -0.70
N VAL A 213 -14.31 16.91 0.38
CA VAL A 213 -15.67 17.40 0.64
C VAL A 213 -15.65 18.86 1.08
N LYS A 214 -16.41 19.72 0.39
CA LYS A 214 -16.48 21.18 0.66
C LYS A 214 -16.72 21.52 2.12
N HIS A 215 -17.70 20.88 2.76
CA HIS A 215 -18.08 21.11 4.15
C HIS A 215 -17.01 20.68 5.18
N PHE A 216 -15.98 19.94 4.74
CA PHE A 216 -14.86 19.49 5.57
C PHE A 216 -13.57 20.25 5.24
N GLY A 217 -13.66 21.38 4.52
CA GLY A 217 -12.50 22.19 4.13
C GLY A 217 -11.93 21.88 2.75
N GLY A 218 -12.64 21.09 1.92
CA GLY A 218 -12.20 20.74 0.57
C GLY A 218 -12.30 21.88 -0.47
N ASP A 219 -12.88 23.03 -0.10
CA ASP A 219 -13.04 24.20 -0.99
C ASP A 219 -12.57 25.48 -0.30
N SER A 220 -11.35 25.92 -0.60
CA SER A 220 -10.76 27.16 -0.10
C SER A 220 -10.93 28.35 -1.05
N SER A 221 -11.73 28.23 -2.12
CA SER A 221 -11.84 29.25 -3.17
C SER A 221 -12.25 30.63 -2.65
N ALA A 222 -13.13 30.67 -1.64
CA ALA A 222 -13.61 31.91 -1.03
C ALA A 222 -12.54 32.71 -0.26
N VAL A 223 -11.46 32.05 0.18
CA VAL A 223 -10.37 32.67 0.95
C VAL A 223 -9.02 32.57 0.24
N LYS A 224 -9.01 32.14 -1.03
CA LYS A 224 -7.79 31.87 -1.80
C LYS A 224 -6.83 33.04 -1.84
N GLU A 225 -7.33 34.27 -1.96
CA GLU A 225 -6.51 35.49 -1.99
C GLU A 225 -5.83 35.80 -0.64
N GLN A 226 -6.34 35.23 0.46
CA GLN A 226 -5.78 35.38 1.81
C GLN A 226 -4.80 34.25 2.16
N LEU A 227 -4.75 33.17 1.35
CA LEU A 227 -3.89 32.00 1.55
C LEU A 227 -2.57 32.12 0.79
N HIS A 228 -1.85 33.21 1.05
CA HIS A 228 -0.48 33.45 0.62
C HIS A 228 0.45 33.46 1.86
N ASP A 229 1.72 33.09 1.70
CA ASP A 229 2.71 33.05 2.78
C ASP A 229 2.33 32.15 3.97
N VAL A 230 1.58 31.07 3.72
CA VAL A 230 1.18 30.14 4.77
C VAL A 230 2.39 29.31 5.23
N GLU A 231 2.64 29.28 6.53
CA GLU A 231 3.74 28.51 7.11
C GLU A 231 3.32 27.10 7.55
N GLN A 232 2.09 26.96 8.07
CA GLN A 232 1.60 25.71 8.61
C GLN A 232 0.10 25.54 8.41
N ILE A 233 -0.34 24.29 8.24
CA ILE A 233 -1.76 23.89 8.22
C ILE A 233 -1.95 22.85 9.32
N GLN A 234 -2.98 23.01 10.15
CA GLN A 234 -3.30 22.07 11.24
C GLN A 234 -4.81 21.74 11.24
N ASP A 235 -5.15 20.53 11.67
CA ASP A 235 -6.54 20.15 11.98
C ASP A 235 -6.83 20.48 13.46
N PRO A 236 -7.95 21.16 13.78
CA PRO A 236 -8.34 21.43 15.17
C PRO A 236 -8.58 20.19 16.04
N VAL A 237 -8.72 18.98 15.49
CA VAL A 237 -9.17 17.78 16.23
C VAL A 237 -8.02 16.88 16.74
N CYS A 238 -6.78 17.08 16.33
CA CYS A 238 -5.65 16.20 16.72
C CYS A 238 -4.59 16.90 17.57
N GLY A 239 -4.87 17.09 18.87
CA GLY A 239 -3.86 17.48 19.86
C GLY A 239 -4.36 17.52 21.32
N GLY A 240 -4.18 16.42 22.07
CA GLY A 240 -4.15 16.39 23.55
C GLY A 240 -5.48 16.60 24.32
N PRO A 241 -5.53 16.25 25.63
CA PRO A 241 -6.73 16.41 26.45
C PRO A 241 -7.05 17.90 26.69
N LEU A 242 -8.35 18.20 26.84
CA LEU A 242 -8.93 19.51 27.16
C LEU A 242 -8.47 20.03 28.54
N GLU A 243 -7.20 20.42 28.67
CA GLU A 243 -6.74 21.24 29.78
C GLU A 243 -5.92 22.42 29.26
N SER A 244 -6.32 23.63 29.67
CA SER A 244 -5.61 24.93 29.57
C SER A 244 -5.85 25.88 28.38
N LEU A 245 -7.04 25.90 27.76
CA LEU A 245 -7.50 27.17 27.16
C LEU A 245 -8.32 27.96 28.19
N GLU A 246 -7.63 28.49 29.20
CA GLU A 246 -8.10 29.70 29.85
C GLU A 246 -8.19 30.81 28.78
N ASN A 247 -9.38 31.41 28.69
CA ASN A 247 -9.76 32.54 27.84
C ASN A 247 -8.60 33.33 27.20
N PRO A 248 -8.51 33.39 25.86
CA PRO A 248 -7.67 34.41 25.24
C PRO A 248 -8.27 35.79 25.56
N THR A 249 -7.47 36.63 26.20
CA THR A 249 -7.73 38.06 26.41
C THR A 249 -8.12 38.70 25.08
N PRO A 250 -9.18 39.53 25.02
CA PRO A 250 -9.58 40.15 23.75
C PRO A 250 -8.49 41.07 23.21
N LEU A 251 -8.19 40.92 21.92
CA LEU A 251 -7.23 41.72 21.18
C LEU A 251 -7.56 43.23 21.30
N PRO A 252 -6.56 44.12 21.41
CA PRO A 252 -6.81 45.56 21.39
C PRO A 252 -7.38 45.99 20.02
N PRO A 253 -8.28 46.99 19.98
CA PRO A 253 -8.91 47.42 18.75
C PRO A 253 -7.90 48.04 17.78
N ASN A 254 -8.04 47.67 16.52
CA ASN A 254 -7.23 48.12 15.38
C ASN A 254 -7.16 49.66 15.32
N PRO A 255 -5.97 50.29 15.12
CA PRO A 255 -5.90 51.74 14.99
C PRO A 255 -6.62 52.18 13.70
N LYS A 256 -7.59 53.10 13.85
CA LYS A 256 -8.34 53.70 12.73
C LYS A 256 -7.38 54.35 11.72
N PRO A 257 -7.71 54.34 10.41
CA PRO A 257 -6.90 54.97 9.39
C PRO A 257 -6.76 56.48 9.67
N LYS A 258 -5.53 56.97 9.71
CA LYS A 258 -5.22 58.41 9.82
C LYS A 258 -5.70 59.11 8.55
N THR A 259 -6.82 59.82 8.62
CA THR A 259 -7.21 60.81 7.62
C THR A 259 -6.22 61.97 7.69
N GLN A 260 -5.30 62.09 6.71
CA GLN A 260 -4.54 63.32 6.53
C GLN A 260 -5.46 64.40 5.96
N ILE A 261 -5.80 65.38 6.79
CA ILE A 261 -6.41 66.63 6.33
C ILE A 261 -5.25 67.52 5.87
N LEU A 262 -5.16 67.74 4.55
CA LEU A 262 -4.33 68.79 3.96
C LEU A 262 -4.96 70.14 4.28
N ASN A 263 -4.34 70.93 5.16
CA ASN A 263 -4.65 72.36 5.25
C ASN A 263 -3.84 73.14 4.18
N PRO A 264 -4.44 74.13 3.51
CA PRO A 264 -3.72 74.97 2.56
C PRO A 264 -2.72 75.89 3.28
N LYS A 265 -1.57 76.09 2.63
CA LYS A 265 -0.50 77.02 3.06
C LYS A 265 -1.02 78.47 3.10
N PRO A 266 -0.39 79.34 3.93
CA PRO A 266 -0.72 80.77 4.00
C PRO A 266 -0.42 81.50 2.70
#